data_AF-A0A1I8B9H3-F1
#
_entry.id   AF-A0A1I8B9H3-F1
#
_cell.length_a   1.000
_cell.length_b   1.000
_cell.length_c   1.000
_cell.angle_alpha   90.00
_cell.angle_beta   90.00
_cell.angle_gamma   90.00
#
_symmetry.space_group_name_H-M   'P 1'
#
loop_
_entity.id
_entity.type
_entity.pdbx_description
1 polymer ?
#
loop_
_entity_poly.entity_id
_entity_poly.type
_entity_poly.pdbx_seq_one_letter_code
_entity_poly.pdbx_strand_id
1 'polypeptide(L)'
;MSHPFGLHHICLMSNNNNSAAAQLNNNELITERKKRDEQKSMVRVLNDGELKRQFARQHFFSNRKTFGANSCRKGLVWRGLDPYDYICVTEQRQRLAQREDSLQESRIFYNGHLIRCIEPFLPRRAFPGDEICVSVEEKFNVFRENSQA
;
A
#
# COMPACT_ATOMS: atom_id res chain seq x y z
N MET A 1 -5.46 20.76 4.68
CA MET A 1 -6.25 19.98 3.69
C MET A 1 -6.95 18.87 4.44
N SER A 2 -8.26 18.99 4.52
CA SER A 2 -9.21 18.10 5.19
C SER A 2 -9.45 16.82 4.39
N HIS A 3 -9.63 15.68 5.08
CA HIS A 3 -10.60 14.59 4.84
C HIS A 3 -10.28 13.36 5.74
N PRO A 4 -11.23 12.43 6.00
CA PRO A 4 -12.40 12.62 6.85
C PRO A 4 -12.50 11.50 7.93
N PHE A 5 -13.25 11.78 9.00
CA PHE A 5 -13.55 10.84 10.06
C PHE A 5 -14.42 9.67 9.56
N GLY A 6 -13.95 8.44 9.76
CA GLY A 6 -14.76 7.22 9.63
C GLY A 6 -15.61 7.02 10.88
N LEU A 7 -16.94 7.02 10.71
CA LEU A 7 -17.91 6.67 11.73
C LEU A 7 -17.75 5.19 12.13
N HIS A 8 -17.40 4.94 13.38
CA HIS A 8 -17.61 3.63 14.00
C HIS A 8 -19.03 3.58 14.57
N HIS A 9 -19.88 2.75 13.97
CA HIS A 9 -21.13 2.30 14.58
C HIS A 9 -20.80 1.49 15.85
N ILE A 10 -21.05 2.08 17.01
CA ILE A 10 -21.12 1.35 18.28
C ILE A 10 -22.55 0.85 18.41
N CYS A 11 -22.72 -0.47 18.41
CA CYS A 11 -23.97 -1.13 18.74
C CYS A 11 -24.17 -1.03 20.26
N LEU A 12 -25.05 -0.13 20.72
CA LEU A 12 -25.46 -0.06 22.12
C LEU A 12 -26.68 -0.97 22.32
N MET A 13 -26.47 -2.10 22.99
CA MET A 13 -27.56 -2.88 23.55
C MET A 13 -28.12 -2.13 24.77
N SER A 14 -29.37 -1.70 24.64
CA SER A 14 -30.16 -1.08 25.70
C SER A 14 -30.44 -2.12 26.79
N ASN A 15 -30.00 -1.85 28.02
CA ASN A 15 -30.55 -2.51 29.19
C ASN A 15 -31.02 -1.45 30.18
N ASN A 16 -32.33 -1.31 30.19
CA ASN A 16 -33.13 -0.49 31.09
C ASN A 16 -33.34 -1.30 32.37
N ASN A 17 -32.86 -0.83 33.52
CA ASN A 17 -33.30 -1.31 34.83
C ASN A 17 -33.09 -0.23 35.91
N ASN A 18 -34.22 0.39 36.25
CA ASN A 18 -34.69 0.78 37.58
C ASN A 18 -33.74 1.51 38.55
N SER A 19 -33.99 2.82 38.65
CA SER A 19 -34.23 3.59 39.87
C SER A 19 -33.99 2.89 41.22
N ALA A 20 -32.81 3.11 41.78
CA ALA A 20 -32.60 3.28 43.21
C ALA A 20 -31.30 4.08 43.38
N ALA A 21 -31.41 5.40 43.55
CA ALA A 21 -30.28 6.26 43.84
C ALA A 21 -29.81 6.01 45.29
N ALA A 22 -29.08 4.91 45.49
CA ALA A 22 -28.28 4.73 46.69
C ALA A 22 -27.15 5.76 46.64
N GLN A 23 -27.15 6.70 47.58
CA GLN A 23 -26.07 7.65 47.79
C GLN A 23 -24.81 6.88 48.17
N LEU A 24 -24.01 6.50 47.18
CA LEU A 24 -22.71 5.88 47.39
C LEU A 24 -21.75 6.92 47.95
N ASN A 25 -21.14 6.61 49.09
CA ASN A 25 -20.12 7.42 49.72
C ASN A 25 -18.97 7.64 48.72
N ASN A 26 -18.67 8.90 48.38
CA ASN A 26 -17.67 9.27 47.38
C ASN A 26 -16.30 8.62 47.64
N ASN A 27 -15.97 8.33 48.91
CA ASN A 27 -14.72 7.69 49.29
C ASN A 27 -14.62 6.23 48.81
N GLU A 28 -15.73 5.49 48.80
CA GLU A 28 -15.77 4.09 48.36
C GLU A 28 -15.60 3.97 46.84
N LEU A 29 -16.23 4.89 46.10
CA LEU A 29 -16.12 4.99 44.64
C LEU A 29 -14.68 5.36 44.19
N ILE A 30 -13.99 6.22 44.94
CA ILE A 30 -12.59 6.59 44.70
C ILE A 30 -11.66 5.39 44.97
N THR A 31 -11.94 4.61 46.01
CA THR A 31 -11.10 3.46 46.38
C THR A 31 -11.23 2.32 45.36
N GLU A 32 -12.45 2.07 44.88
CA GLU A 32 -12.74 1.15 43.77
C GLU A 32 -12.11 1.59 42.44
N ARG A 33 -12.10 2.91 42.14
CA ARG A 33 -11.39 3.46 40.98
C ARG A 33 -9.88 3.26 41.08
N LYS A 34 -9.27 3.56 42.25
CA LYS A 34 -7.83 3.34 42.47
C LYS A 34 -7.42 1.87 42.31
N LYS A 35 -8.20 0.93 42.85
CA LYS A 35 -7.94 -0.52 42.66
C LYS A 35 -8.03 -0.93 41.19
N ARG A 36 -9.01 -0.41 40.44
CA ARG A 36 -9.12 -0.64 38.99
C ARG A 36 -7.97 -0.02 38.21
N ASP A 37 -7.49 1.16 38.61
CA ASP A 37 -6.38 1.84 37.93
C ASP A 37 -5.03 1.15 38.20
N GLU A 38 -4.81 0.62 39.41
CA GLU A 38 -3.66 -0.24 39.73
C GLU A 38 -3.70 -1.56 38.95
N GLN A 39 -4.89 -2.16 38.80
CA GLN A 39 -5.07 -3.42 38.07
C GLN A 39 -5.04 -3.25 36.54
N LYS A 40 -5.25 -2.02 36.04
CA LYS A 40 -5.25 -1.67 34.60
C LYS A 40 -3.85 -1.38 34.06
N SER A 41 -2.85 -1.21 34.92
CA SER A 41 -1.47 -0.91 34.53
C SER A 41 -0.60 -2.17 34.35
N MET A 42 -1.13 -3.20 33.69
CA MET A 42 -0.29 -4.30 33.22
C MET A 42 0.30 -3.92 31.86
N VAL A 43 1.36 -3.10 31.89
CA VAL A 43 2.15 -2.78 30.70
C VAL A 43 2.76 -4.07 30.19
N ARG A 44 2.18 -4.64 29.13
CA ARG A 44 2.71 -5.84 28.49
C ARG A 44 4.04 -5.48 27.82
N VAL A 45 5.15 -5.91 28.42
CA VAL A 45 6.49 -5.81 27.81
C VAL A 45 6.54 -6.81 26.65
N LEU A 46 6.72 -6.31 25.44
CA LEU A 46 6.88 -7.15 24.25
C LEU A 46 8.32 -7.66 24.19
N ASN A 47 8.51 -8.95 23.89
CA ASN A 47 9.83 -9.47 23.54
C ASN A 47 10.17 -9.20 22.06
N ASP A 48 11.44 -9.38 21.68
CA ASP A 48 11.93 -9.10 20.31
C ASP A 48 11.17 -9.85 19.21
N GLY A 49 10.74 -11.08 19.48
CA GLY A 49 9.96 -11.88 18.53
C GLY A 49 8.56 -11.31 18.32
N GLU A 50 7.94 -10.81 19.38
CA GLU A 50 6.64 -10.15 19.33
C GLU A 50 6.73 -8.79 18.64
N LEU A 51 7.79 -8.03 18.90
CA LEU A 51 8.08 -6.76 18.23
C LEU A 51 8.23 -6.98 16.71
N LYS A 52 9.00 -8.01 16.30
CA LYS A 52 9.14 -8.39 14.88
C LYS A 52 7.81 -8.77 14.24
N ARG A 53 6.96 -9.55 14.94
CA ARG A 53 5.61 -9.90 14.44
C ARG A 53 4.73 -8.66 14.31
N GLN A 54 4.76 -7.76 15.27
CA GLN A 54 3.99 -6.50 15.25
C GLN A 54 4.40 -5.64 14.06
N PHE A 55 5.70 -5.45 13.85
CA PHE A 55 6.27 -4.72 12.71
C PHE A 55 5.88 -5.36 11.37
N ALA A 56 6.00 -6.68 11.24
CA ALA A 56 5.62 -7.40 10.02
C ALA A 56 4.12 -7.24 9.71
N ARG A 57 3.26 -7.19 10.75
CA ARG A 57 1.81 -6.98 10.60
C ARG A 57 1.48 -5.56 10.17
N GLN A 58 2.12 -4.57 10.77
CA GLN A 58 1.94 -3.15 10.44
C GLN A 58 2.47 -2.81 9.04
N HIS A 59 3.57 -3.43 8.63
CA HIS A 59 4.18 -3.22 7.32
C HIS A 59 3.76 -4.25 6.27
N PHE A 60 2.77 -5.10 6.57
CA PHE A 60 2.32 -6.14 5.64
C PHE A 60 1.88 -5.55 4.29
N PHE A 61 1.09 -4.48 4.32
CA PHE A 61 0.55 -3.82 3.13
C PHE A 61 1.53 -2.86 2.46
N SER A 62 2.48 -2.28 3.20
CA SER A 62 3.51 -1.42 2.61
C SER A 62 4.60 -2.22 1.91
N ASN A 63 4.97 -3.37 2.49
CA ASN A 63 6.05 -4.21 1.99
C ASN A 63 5.55 -5.15 0.89
N ARG A 64 4.26 -5.52 0.91
CA ARG A 64 3.59 -6.14 -0.23
C ARG A 64 2.69 -5.10 -0.86
N LYS A 65 3.21 -4.41 -1.89
CA LYS A 65 2.45 -3.44 -2.69
C LYS A 65 1.10 -4.00 -3.13
N THR A 66 0.98 -5.33 -3.24
CA THR A 66 -0.31 -6.04 -3.27
C THR A 66 -0.35 -7.42 -2.62
N PHE A 67 -1.57 -7.80 -2.23
CA PHE A 67 -1.95 -9.09 -1.66
C PHE A 67 -3.22 -9.60 -2.39
N GLY A 68 -3.44 -10.92 -2.39
CA GLY A 68 -4.59 -11.55 -3.05
C GLY A 68 -4.30 -12.02 -4.48
N ALA A 69 -5.34 -12.15 -5.31
CA ALA A 69 -5.28 -12.81 -6.62
C ALA A 69 -4.25 -12.21 -7.59
N ASN A 70 -3.94 -10.92 -7.45
CA ASN A 70 -2.99 -10.23 -8.34
C ASN A 70 -1.54 -10.30 -7.81
N SER A 71 -1.25 -11.04 -6.74
CA SER A 71 0.10 -11.09 -6.17
C SER A 71 1.06 -11.89 -7.04
N CYS A 72 2.28 -11.38 -7.21
CA CYS A 72 3.34 -12.15 -7.83
C CYS A 72 3.80 -13.34 -6.99
N ARG A 73 4.29 -14.37 -7.69
CA ARG A 73 5.00 -15.50 -7.06
C ARG A 73 6.22 -14.99 -6.28
N LYS A 74 6.60 -15.71 -5.23
CA LYS A 74 7.78 -15.37 -4.41
C LYS A 74 9.02 -15.17 -5.30
N GLY A 75 9.72 -14.05 -5.11
CA GLY A 75 10.90 -13.68 -5.90
C GLY A 75 10.61 -12.84 -7.15
N LEU A 76 9.34 -12.60 -7.46
CA LEU A 76 8.90 -11.69 -8.51
C LEU A 76 8.15 -10.50 -7.91
N VAL A 77 8.11 -9.41 -8.66
CA VAL A 77 7.42 -8.16 -8.32
C VAL A 77 6.64 -7.68 -9.55
N TRP A 78 5.63 -6.84 -9.33
CA TRP A 78 4.98 -6.16 -10.45
C TRP A 78 5.94 -5.25 -11.18
N ARG A 79 5.89 -5.33 -12.51
CA ARG A 79 6.61 -4.41 -13.39
C ARG A 79 6.15 -2.98 -13.15
N GLY A 80 4.84 -2.75 -13.10
CA GLY A 80 4.24 -1.50 -12.62
C GLY A 80 4.50 -0.31 -13.54
N LEU A 81 4.33 -0.48 -14.85
CA LEU A 81 4.39 0.60 -15.84
C LEU A 81 3.20 1.56 -15.75
N ASP A 82 2.09 1.13 -15.14
CA ASP A 82 0.97 1.97 -14.72
C ASP A 82 0.33 1.39 -13.42
N PRO A 83 -0.73 2.01 -12.86
CA PRO A 83 -1.41 1.48 -11.68
C PRO A 83 -2.05 0.10 -11.87
N TYR A 84 -2.23 -0.37 -13.10
CA TYR A 84 -2.91 -1.63 -13.45
C TYR A 84 -1.99 -2.67 -14.12
N ASP A 85 -0.69 -2.39 -14.25
CA ASP A 85 0.31 -3.27 -14.85
C ASP A 85 0.77 -4.34 -13.85
N TYR A 86 -0.03 -5.40 -13.78
CA TYR A 86 0.16 -6.52 -12.86
C TYR A 86 1.09 -7.63 -13.37
N ILE A 87 1.91 -7.33 -14.38
CA ILE A 87 2.85 -8.31 -14.93
C ILE A 87 3.98 -8.59 -13.94
N CYS A 88 4.21 -9.87 -13.66
CA CYS A 88 5.26 -10.30 -12.73
C CYS A 88 6.61 -10.45 -13.41
N VAL A 89 7.60 -9.68 -12.94
CA VAL A 89 8.97 -9.68 -13.44
C VAL A 89 9.97 -9.78 -12.28
N THR A 90 11.26 -9.94 -12.58
CA THR A 90 12.32 -9.87 -11.57
C THR A 90 12.51 -8.42 -11.07
N GLU A 91 13.05 -8.24 -9.87
CA GLU A 91 13.35 -6.88 -9.36
C GLU A 91 14.29 -6.09 -10.28
N GLN A 92 15.31 -6.75 -10.84
CA GLN A 92 16.21 -6.11 -11.79
C GLN A 92 15.44 -5.60 -13.01
N ARG A 93 14.51 -6.41 -13.53
CA ARG A 93 13.70 -6.03 -14.69
C ARG A 93 12.74 -4.89 -14.37
N GLN A 94 12.12 -4.89 -13.19
CA GLN A 94 11.30 -3.76 -12.71
C GLN A 94 12.12 -2.45 -12.68
N ARG A 95 13.34 -2.49 -12.15
CA ARG A 95 14.20 -1.30 -12.10
C ARG A 95 14.60 -0.81 -13.49
N LEU A 96 14.79 -1.71 -14.45
CA LEU A 96 15.04 -1.34 -15.84
C LEU A 96 13.80 -0.67 -16.45
N ALA A 97 12.62 -1.27 -16.30
CA ALA A 97 11.35 -0.71 -16.77
C ALA A 97 11.11 0.71 -16.22
N GLN A 98 11.33 0.93 -14.92
CA GLN A 98 11.20 2.25 -14.28
C GLN A 98 12.26 3.25 -14.74
N ARG A 99 13.46 2.78 -15.08
CA ARG A 99 14.52 3.66 -15.62
C ARG A 99 14.12 4.21 -16.99
N GLU A 100 13.46 3.43 -17.82
CA GLU A 100 13.03 3.88 -19.15
C GLU A 100 12.12 5.11 -19.07
N ASP A 101 11.20 5.15 -18.10
CA ASP A 101 10.33 6.30 -17.86
C ASP A 101 11.14 7.55 -17.48
N SER A 102 12.19 7.39 -16.67
CA SER A 102 13.08 8.51 -16.28
C SER A 102 13.91 9.08 -17.44
N LEU A 103 14.05 8.32 -18.54
CA LEU A 103 14.81 8.73 -19.72
C LEU A 103 13.93 9.39 -20.79
N GLN A 104 12.62 9.45 -20.58
CA GLN A 104 11.66 9.91 -21.59
C GLN A 104 12.01 11.29 -22.15
N GLU A 105 12.32 12.26 -21.30
CA GLU A 105 12.62 13.64 -21.71
C GLU A 105 13.80 13.72 -22.67
N SER A 106 14.78 12.82 -22.54
CA SER A 106 15.98 12.77 -23.40
C SER A 106 15.75 12.07 -24.75
N ARG A 107 14.59 11.43 -24.94
CA ARG A 107 14.28 10.57 -26.10
C ARG A 107 13.11 11.08 -26.92
N ILE A 108 12.56 12.24 -26.56
CA ILE A 108 11.47 12.88 -27.27
C ILE A 108 11.92 14.14 -27.99
N PHE A 109 11.21 14.48 -29.05
CA PHE A 109 11.25 15.80 -29.68
C PHE A 109 9.83 16.30 -29.94
N TYR A 110 9.72 17.61 -30.10
CA TYR A 110 8.47 18.27 -30.44
C TYR A 110 8.37 18.47 -31.94
N ASN A 111 7.31 17.94 -32.56
CA ASN A 111 6.92 18.21 -33.94
C ASN A 111 5.63 19.02 -33.94
N GLY A 112 5.78 20.34 -33.83
CA GLY A 112 4.66 21.24 -33.56
C GLY A 112 4.06 20.96 -32.18
N HIS A 113 2.80 20.56 -32.13
CA HIS A 113 2.11 20.20 -30.88
C HIS A 113 2.27 18.71 -30.50
N LEU A 114 2.89 17.89 -31.34
CA LEU A 114 3.01 16.45 -31.10
C LEU A 114 4.36 16.10 -30.48
N ILE A 115 4.34 15.25 -29.46
CA ILE A 115 5.54 14.63 -28.88
C ILE A 115 5.83 13.34 -29.68
N ARG A 116 7.07 13.16 -30.13
CA ARG A 116 7.52 11.96 -30.85
C ARG A 116 8.86 11.45 -30.34
N CYS A 117 9.13 10.17 -30.55
CA CYS A 117 10.42 9.57 -30.22
C CYS A 117 11.50 9.97 -31.23
N ILE A 118 12.65 10.40 -30.73
CA ILE A 118 13.87 10.63 -31.54
C ILE A 118 14.39 9.26 -32.01
N GLU A 119 14.88 9.17 -33.24
CA GLU A 119 15.52 7.94 -33.71
C GLU A 119 16.77 7.59 -32.89
N PRO A 120 17.00 6.31 -32.53
CA PRO A 120 16.28 5.11 -32.97
C PRO A 120 15.17 4.63 -32.02
N PHE A 121 14.69 5.49 -31.10
CA PHE A 121 13.71 5.10 -30.10
C PHE A 121 12.31 4.94 -30.71
N LEU A 122 11.53 4.06 -30.12
CA LEU A 122 10.16 3.75 -30.53
C LEU A 122 9.24 3.84 -29.31
N PRO A 123 7.94 4.15 -29.51
CA PRO A 123 6.97 4.11 -28.42
C PRO A 123 6.84 2.67 -27.90
N ARG A 124 6.92 2.52 -26.57
CA ARG A 124 6.91 1.27 -25.81
C ARG A 124 5.61 0.50 -26.03
N ARG A 125 4.46 1.17 -25.96
CA ARG A 125 3.13 0.60 -26.21
C ARG A 125 2.84 -0.67 -25.42
N ALA A 126 3.16 -0.67 -24.13
CA ALA A 126 2.81 -1.71 -23.18
C ALA A 126 1.28 -1.85 -23.02
N PHE A 127 0.55 -0.75 -23.12
CA PHE A 127 -0.92 -0.66 -23.03
C PHE A 127 -1.41 0.56 -23.84
N PRO A 128 -2.73 0.69 -24.08
CA PRO A 128 -3.26 1.85 -24.81
C PRO A 128 -2.86 3.18 -24.15
N GLY A 129 -2.20 4.05 -24.91
CA GLY A 129 -1.73 5.36 -24.44
C GLY A 129 -0.31 5.38 -23.87
N ASP A 130 0.38 4.24 -23.79
CA ASP A 130 1.79 4.19 -23.42
C ASP A 130 2.71 4.63 -24.57
N GLU A 131 3.12 5.89 -24.51
CA GLU A 131 3.99 6.55 -25.51
C GLU A 131 5.41 6.83 -24.96
N ILE A 132 5.84 6.10 -23.93
CA ILE A 132 7.23 6.19 -23.46
C ILE A 132 8.18 5.68 -24.55
N CYS A 133 9.19 6.46 -24.87
CA CYS A 133 10.18 6.18 -25.90
C CYS A 133 11.29 5.28 -25.33
N VAL A 134 11.39 4.09 -25.90
CA VAL A 134 12.33 3.04 -25.47
C VAL A 134 13.12 2.48 -26.64
N SER A 135 14.18 1.73 -26.35
CA SER A 135 14.92 1.04 -27.39
C SER A 135 14.05 -0.03 -28.08
N VAL A 136 14.45 -0.45 -29.27
CA VAL A 136 13.79 -1.56 -29.99
C VAL A 136 13.78 -2.84 -29.16
N GLU A 137 14.90 -3.15 -28.50
CA GLU A 137 15.02 -4.32 -27.62
C GLU A 137 14.03 -4.25 -26.45
N GLU A 138 13.92 -3.09 -25.80
CA GLU A 138 13.02 -2.92 -24.66
C GLU A 138 11.55 -3.04 -25.07
N LYS A 139 11.19 -2.50 -26.24
CA LYS A 139 9.85 -2.71 -26.81
C LYS A 139 9.53 -4.19 -26.99
N PHE A 140 10.47 -4.99 -27.47
CA PHE A 140 10.28 -6.44 -27.60
C PHE A 140 10.21 -7.15 -26.26
N ASN A 141 10.99 -6.72 -25.26
CA ASN A 141 10.91 -7.26 -23.90
C ASN A 141 9.52 -7.06 -23.30
N VAL A 142 8.98 -5.84 -23.40
CA VAL A 142 7.63 -5.49 -22.93
C VAL A 142 6.56 -6.29 -23.65
N PHE A 143 6.68 -6.45 -24.98
CA PHE A 143 5.73 -7.25 -25.75
C PHE A 143 5.72 -8.72 -25.32
N ARG A 144 6.92 -9.30 -25.11
CA ARG A 144 7.07 -10.67 -24.63
C ARG A 144 6.50 -10.85 -23.22
N GLU A 145 6.72 -9.89 -22.33
CA GLU A 145 6.15 -9.87 -20.98
C GLU A 145 4.61 -9.85 -21.02
N ASN A 146 4.02 -8.98 -21.85
CA ASN A 146 2.58 -8.91 -22.03
C ASN A 146 1.97 -10.22 -22.57
N SER A 147 2.70 -10.95 -23.43
CA SER A 147 2.25 -12.26 -23.92
C SER A 147 2.29 -13.40 -22.88
N GLN A 148 2.93 -13.17 -21.73
CA GLN A 148 3.11 -14.15 -20.66
C GLN A 148 2.29 -13.83 -19.40
N ALA A 149 1.50 -12.75 -19.45
CA ALA A 149 0.70 -12.23 -18.34
C ALA A 149 -0.43 -13.20 -17.93
#